data_AF-A0A2W5ZTT8-F1
#
_entry.id   AF-A0A2W5ZTT8-F1
#
_cell.length_a   1.000
_cell.length_b   1.000
_cell.length_c   1.000
_cell.angle_alpha   90.00
_cell.angle_beta   90.00
_cell.angle_gamma   90.00
#
_symmetry.space_group_name_H-M   'P 1'
#
loop_
_entity.id
_entity.type
_entity.pdbx_description
1 polymer ?
#
loop_
_entity_poly.entity_id
_entity_poly.type
_entity_poly.pdbx_seq_one_letter_code
_entity_poly.pdbx_strand_id
1 'polypeptide(L)'
;MRKFRLRTLRFFAILLLLAVLSAIVLRWISLEKWHRAQLEPTTPIEIEIPEKTPTPASSPKVPVITGKLDTSRLFSGITVHAAVDPVPGGAASDERVDPQSYVLELKLHARVPAPNASIEELAKVSPELPRLLPGLSAMLTPDSVSPFFKELYDTKLRNLRENLVRLDQLMSRHNFYDCQTVLQLRHPESKRRAVLLQSDMDVDADGSDSDRLPAGSGVSANFKPVTSYRWPKKSPIPNS
;
A
#
# COMPACT_ATOMS: atom_id res chain seq x y z
N MET A 1 -74.18 3.97 -20.88
CA MET A 1 -74.00 4.25 -19.44
C MET A 1 -72.65 3.70 -18.94
N ARG A 2 -71.54 4.46 -18.97
CA ARG A 2 -70.25 3.99 -18.37
C ARG A 2 -69.16 5.07 -18.17
N LYS A 3 -69.52 6.36 -18.02
CA LYS A 3 -68.53 7.45 -17.79
C LYS A 3 -68.56 8.04 -16.36
N PHE A 4 -69.61 7.79 -15.58
CA PHE A 4 -69.73 8.31 -14.20
C PHE A 4 -68.90 7.54 -13.15
N ARG A 5 -68.57 6.26 -13.37
CA ARG A 5 -67.83 5.43 -12.39
C ARG A 5 -66.32 5.68 -12.31
N LEU A 6 -65.69 6.23 -13.36
CA LEU A 6 -64.23 6.49 -13.37
C LEU A 6 -63.85 7.77 -12.62
N ARG A 7 -64.71 8.79 -12.63
CA ARG A 7 -64.47 10.06 -11.94
C ARG A 7 -64.54 9.90 -10.43
N THR A 8 -65.52 9.12 -9.94
CA THR A 8 -65.64 8.79 -8.52
C THR A 8 -64.47 7.93 -8.04
N LEU A 9 -64.05 6.92 -8.82
CA LEU A 9 -62.91 6.07 -8.43
C LEU A 9 -61.59 6.85 -8.33
N ARG A 10 -61.34 7.79 -9.27
CA ARG A 10 -60.17 8.68 -9.21
C ARG A 10 -60.24 9.64 -8.03
N PHE A 11 -61.42 10.14 -7.70
CA PHE A 11 -61.62 11.00 -6.54
C PHE A 11 -61.35 10.25 -5.22
N PHE A 12 -61.81 9.01 -5.10
CA PHE A 12 -61.49 8.14 -3.95
C PHE A 12 -59.99 7.82 -3.86
N ALA A 13 -59.32 7.56 -4.98
CA ALA A 13 -57.88 7.33 -4.99
C ALA A 13 -57.08 8.57 -4.53
N ILE A 14 -57.49 9.78 -4.93
CA ILE A 14 -56.86 11.03 -4.49
C ILE A 14 -57.11 11.28 -3.00
N LEU A 15 -58.33 11.02 -2.51
CA LEU A 15 -58.64 11.11 -1.07
C LEU A 15 -57.80 10.16 -0.24
N LEU A 16 -57.61 8.92 -0.72
CA LEU A 16 -56.80 7.92 -0.03
C LEU A 16 -55.32 8.32 -0.01
N LEU A 17 -54.80 8.86 -1.12
CA LEU A 17 -53.43 9.36 -1.19
C LEU A 17 -53.20 10.57 -0.26
N LEU A 18 -54.16 11.50 -0.20
CA LEU A 18 -54.11 12.63 0.74
C LEU A 18 -54.16 12.16 2.21
N ALA A 19 -54.97 11.14 2.51
CA ALA A 19 -55.04 10.55 3.85
C ALA A 19 -53.74 9.83 4.25
N VAL A 20 -53.09 9.14 3.32
CA VAL A 20 -51.78 8.51 3.57
C VAL A 20 -50.70 9.56 3.77
N LEU A 21 -50.69 10.61 2.95
CA LEU A 21 -49.70 11.68 3.06
C LEU A 21 -49.87 12.47 4.36
N SER A 22 -51.10 12.76 4.78
CA SER A 22 -51.36 13.41 6.06
C SER A 22 -50.94 12.53 7.25
N ALA A 23 -51.16 11.21 7.18
CA ALA A 23 -50.70 10.28 8.21
C ALA A 23 -49.16 10.24 8.32
N ILE A 24 -48.45 10.29 7.20
CA ILE A 24 -46.98 10.33 7.18
C ILE A 24 -46.46 11.63 7.81
N VAL A 25 -47.04 12.78 7.45
CA VAL A 25 -46.66 14.09 8.01
C VAL A 25 -46.93 14.15 9.51
N LEU A 26 -48.09 13.66 9.97
CA LEU A 26 -48.41 13.60 11.40
C LEU A 26 -47.46 12.68 12.16
N ARG A 27 -47.07 11.54 11.56
CA ARG A 27 -46.09 10.63 12.15
C ARG A 27 -44.70 11.26 12.24
N TRP A 28 -44.29 12.04 11.24
CA TRP A 28 -43.02 12.76 11.26
C TRP A 28 -42.99 13.85 12.33
N ILE A 29 -44.04 14.67 12.44
CA ILE A 29 -44.17 15.70 13.49
C ILE A 29 -44.17 15.07 14.89
N SER A 30 -44.79 13.91 15.05
CA SER A 30 -44.79 13.16 16.32
C SER A 30 -43.37 12.70 16.70
N LEU A 31 -42.62 12.15 15.75
CA LEU A 31 -41.22 11.74 15.93
C LEU A 31 -40.32 12.93 16.30
N GLU A 32 -40.52 14.07 15.67
CA GLU A 32 -39.72 15.28 15.91
C GLU A 32 -40.01 15.90 17.27
N LYS A 33 -41.27 15.87 17.73
CA LYS A 33 -41.63 16.22 19.11
C LYS A 33 -40.99 15.28 20.13
N TRP A 34 -40.95 13.98 19.84
CA TRP A 34 -40.31 12.99 20.70
C TRP A 34 -38.79 13.22 20.81
N HIS A 35 -38.15 13.54 19.68
CA HIS A 35 -36.73 13.86 19.64
C HIS A 35 -36.39 15.14 20.42
N ARG A 36 -37.23 16.18 20.34
CA ARG A 36 -37.05 17.40 21.13
C ARG A 36 -37.25 17.17 22.64
N ALA A 37 -38.22 16.35 23.03
CA ALA A 37 -38.43 15.99 24.44
C ALA A 37 -37.27 15.19 25.05
N GLN A 38 -36.50 14.45 24.24
CA GLN A 38 -35.27 13.76 24.69
C GLN A 38 -34.07 14.70 24.83
N LEU A 39 -34.07 15.82 24.10
CA LEU A 39 -32.97 16.79 24.08
C LEU A 39 -33.15 17.92 25.09
N GLU A 40 -34.34 18.12 25.66
CA GLU A 40 -34.53 19.04 26.77
C GLU A 40 -34.11 18.37 28.09
N PRO A 41 -33.02 18.84 28.74
CA PRO A 41 -32.64 18.35 30.06
C PRO A 41 -33.75 18.69 31.06
N THR A 42 -34.48 17.68 31.50
CA THR A 42 -35.55 17.84 32.49
C THR A 42 -34.92 17.98 33.88
N THR A 43 -34.37 19.16 34.17
CA THR A 43 -34.20 19.81 35.49
C THR A 43 -33.19 20.96 35.35
N PRO A 44 -33.50 22.20 35.79
CA PRO A 44 -32.46 23.15 36.06
C PRO A 44 -31.68 22.61 37.26
N ILE A 45 -30.41 22.22 37.05
CA ILE A 45 -29.51 21.95 38.17
C ILE A 45 -29.27 23.31 38.83
N GLU A 46 -29.96 23.55 39.94
CA GLU A 46 -29.64 24.63 40.86
C GLU A 46 -28.28 24.32 41.46
N ILE A 47 -27.25 24.93 40.89
CA ILE A 47 -25.89 24.89 41.44
C ILE A 47 -25.89 25.93 42.55
N GLU A 48 -25.97 25.49 43.81
CA GLU A 48 -25.57 26.33 44.94
C GLU A 48 -24.14 26.82 44.69
N ILE A 49 -23.98 28.15 44.58
CA ILE A 49 -22.68 28.79 44.47
C ILE A 49 -22.14 28.97 45.89
N PRO A 50 -21.15 28.20 46.37
CA PRO A 50 -20.35 28.66 47.49
C PRO A 50 -19.48 29.82 46.98
N GLU A 51 -19.72 31.00 47.54
CA GLU A 51 -18.88 32.18 47.41
C GLU A 51 -17.45 31.86 47.91
N LYS A 52 -16.57 31.44 46.99
CA LYS A 52 -15.13 31.57 47.14
C LYS A 52 -14.53 31.93 45.80
N THR A 53 -14.19 33.21 45.67
CA THR A 53 -13.27 33.74 44.65
C THR A 53 -12.07 32.81 44.47
N PRO A 54 -11.80 32.29 43.26
CA PRO A 54 -10.48 31.83 42.90
C PRO A 54 -9.84 32.87 41.99
N THR A 55 -8.65 33.30 42.39
CA THR A 55 -7.59 33.86 41.54
C THR A 55 -7.57 33.18 40.16
N PRO A 56 -7.38 33.91 39.04
CA PRO A 56 -7.39 33.31 37.71
C PRO A 56 -6.31 32.23 37.60
N ALA A 57 -6.73 30.97 37.66
CA ALA A 57 -5.87 29.84 37.41
C ALA A 57 -5.52 29.82 35.92
N SER A 58 -4.21 29.85 35.64
CA SER A 58 -3.59 29.56 34.35
C SER A 58 -4.37 28.51 33.58
N SER A 59 -4.72 28.84 32.33
CA SER A 59 -5.30 27.93 31.33
C SER A 59 -4.64 26.55 31.41
N PRO A 60 -5.42 25.43 31.42
CA PRO A 60 -4.83 24.11 31.44
C PRO A 60 -3.99 23.91 30.19
N LYS A 61 -2.67 23.75 30.37
CA LYS A 61 -1.77 23.37 29.29
C LYS A 61 -2.28 22.05 28.71
N VAL A 62 -2.65 22.07 27.44
CA VAL A 62 -3.01 20.86 26.68
C VAL A 62 -1.88 19.84 26.90
N PRO A 63 -2.18 18.61 27.38
CA PRO A 63 -1.15 17.62 27.61
C PRO A 63 -0.50 17.30 26.26
N VAL A 64 0.77 17.68 26.13
CA VAL A 64 1.60 17.28 24.99
C VAL A 64 1.74 15.76 25.08
N ILE A 65 1.19 15.03 24.12
CA ILE A 65 1.36 13.58 24.01
C ILE A 65 2.83 13.33 23.63
N THR A 66 3.71 13.29 24.62
CA THR A 66 5.16 13.00 24.45
C THR A 66 5.41 11.49 24.38
N GLY A 67 4.60 10.77 23.62
CA GLY A 67 4.87 9.37 23.31
C GLY A 67 5.86 9.33 22.14
N LYS A 68 7.13 8.96 22.39
CA LYS A 68 8.03 8.57 21.30
C LYS A 68 7.36 7.43 20.53
N LEU A 69 6.92 7.68 19.31
CA LEU A 69 6.52 6.61 18.39
C LEU A 69 7.80 5.86 18.00
N ASP A 70 8.09 4.84 18.80
CA ASP A 70 9.26 4.01 18.62
C ASP A 70 9.26 3.34 17.26
N THR A 71 10.46 3.11 16.74
CA THR A 71 10.73 2.62 15.39
C THR A 71 9.89 1.39 15.05
N SER A 72 8.90 1.56 14.18
CA SER A 72 8.15 0.42 13.64
C SER A 72 8.82 -0.03 12.34
N ARG A 73 9.05 -1.34 12.22
CA ARG A 73 9.42 -1.95 10.95
C ARG A 73 8.13 -2.19 10.16
N LEU A 74 8.02 -1.59 8.99
CA LEU A 74 6.95 -1.90 8.06
C LEU A 74 7.10 -3.32 7.52
N PHE A 75 5.99 -3.91 7.07
CA PHE A 75 5.99 -5.24 6.43
C PHE A 75 6.93 -5.33 5.21
N SER A 76 7.21 -4.18 4.58
CA SER A 76 8.16 -4.01 3.47
C SER A 76 9.64 -4.10 3.90
N GLY A 77 9.92 -4.25 5.19
CA GLY A 77 11.29 -4.29 5.75
C GLY A 77 11.92 -2.90 5.94
N ILE A 78 11.14 -1.83 5.77
CA ILE A 78 11.55 -0.44 5.92
C ILE A 78 11.41 -0.02 7.38
N THR A 79 12.45 0.61 7.93
CA THR A 79 12.43 1.12 9.31
C THR A 79 11.94 2.57 9.28
N VAL A 80 10.83 2.84 9.97
CA VAL A 80 10.24 4.19 10.04
C VAL A 80 10.51 4.77 11.41
N HIS A 81 11.15 5.94 11.42
CA HIS A 81 11.27 6.80 12.59
C HIS A 81 10.21 7.89 12.46
N ALA A 82 9.22 7.88 13.35
CA ALA A 82 8.17 8.90 13.37
C ALA A 82 8.21 9.61 14.72
N ALA A 83 8.30 10.93 14.68
CA ALA A 83 8.15 11.78 15.86
C ALA A 83 7.15 12.88 15.50
N VAL A 84 6.36 13.30 16.49
CA VAL A 84 5.50 14.47 16.36
C VAL A 84 6.14 15.55 17.22
N ASP A 85 6.60 16.62 16.58
CA ASP A 85 7.23 17.77 17.23
C ASP A 85 6.22 18.94 17.24
N PRO A 86 5.42 19.12 18.31
CA PRO A 86 4.41 20.18 18.35
C PRO A 86 5.06 21.54 18.57
N VAL A 87 4.88 22.44 17.60
CA VAL A 87 5.30 23.85 17.69
C VAL A 87 4.08 24.69 18.14
N PRO A 88 4.21 25.59 19.13
CA PRO A 88 3.12 26.48 19.52
C PRO A 88 2.70 27.39 18.36
N GLY A 89 1.42 27.30 17.96
CA GLY A 89 0.82 28.11 16.90
C GLY A 89 -0.10 29.22 17.40
N GLY A 90 -0.68 29.97 16.46
CA GLY A 90 -1.67 31.01 16.68
C GLY A 90 -3.10 30.49 16.80
N ALA A 91 -4.09 31.30 16.38
CA ALA A 91 -5.48 30.88 16.37
C ALA A 91 -5.69 29.75 15.35
N ALA A 92 -6.50 28.75 15.70
CA ALA A 92 -6.74 27.59 14.83
C ALA A 92 -7.32 27.98 13.45
N SER A 93 -8.04 29.10 13.36
CA SER A 93 -8.57 29.64 12.11
C SER A 93 -7.46 30.10 11.16
N ASP A 94 -6.40 30.71 11.70
CA ASP A 94 -5.27 31.22 10.91
C ASP A 94 -4.35 30.06 10.50
N GLU A 95 -4.04 29.16 11.44
CA GLU A 95 -3.22 27.96 11.18
C GLU A 95 -3.87 27.05 10.14
N ARG A 96 -5.19 26.89 10.14
CA ARG A 96 -5.90 26.05 9.15
C ARG A 96 -5.72 26.53 7.71
N VAL A 97 -5.50 27.82 7.50
CA VAL A 97 -5.32 28.42 6.16
C VAL A 97 -3.86 28.33 5.71
N ASP A 98 -2.91 28.29 6.65
CA ASP A 98 -1.49 28.14 6.35
C ASP A 98 -1.15 26.68 5.94
N PRO A 99 -0.65 26.44 4.71
CA PRO A 99 -0.21 25.10 4.29
C PRO A 99 1.00 24.56 5.08
N GLN A 100 1.72 25.40 5.83
CA GLN A 100 2.88 25.01 6.62
C GLN A 100 2.54 24.61 8.07
N SER A 101 1.32 24.87 8.52
CA SER A 101 0.89 24.53 9.90
C SER A 101 0.79 23.02 10.15
N TYR A 102 0.65 22.21 9.09
CA TYR A 102 0.50 20.76 9.17
C TYR A 102 1.30 20.04 8.07
N VAL A 103 2.62 19.95 8.26
CA VAL A 103 3.55 19.37 7.28
C VAL A 103 4.15 18.07 7.80
N LEU A 104 4.20 17.07 6.93
CA LEU A 104 4.94 15.82 7.14
C LEU A 104 6.13 15.77 6.17
N GLU A 105 7.35 15.76 6.71
CA GLU A 105 8.56 15.53 5.92
C GLU A 105 8.93 14.04 5.89
N LEU A 106 8.94 13.44 4.70
CA LEU A 106 9.38 12.05 4.49
C LEU A 106 10.75 12.04 3.81
N LYS A 107 11.75 11.44 4.46
CA LYS A 107 13.11 11.25 3.90
C LYS A 107 13.48 9.77 3.94
N LEU A 108 13.57 9.14 2.77
CA LEU A 108 14.00 7.75 2.64
C LEU A 108 15.49 7.68 2.30
N HIS A 109 16.26 7.02 3.15
CA HIS A 109 17.68 6.76 2.93
C HIS A 109 17.88 5.35 2.35
N ALA A 110 18.06 5.25 1.03
CA ALA A 110 18.39 4.01 0.33
C ALA A 110 19.85 4.02 -0.13
N ARG A 111 20.60 2.94 0.15
CA ARG A 111 21.98 2.76 -0.33
C ARG A 111 21.93 2.05 -1.66
N VAL A 112 22.50 2.65 -2.72
CA VAL A 112 22.59 1.98 -4.02
C VAL A 112 23.76 1.00 -3.98
N PRO A 113 23.56 -0.28 -4.29
CA PRO A 113 24.64 -1.27 -4.26
C PRO A 113 25.59 -1.11 -5.45
N ALA A 114 26.83 -1.55 -5.25
CA ALA A 114 27.82 -1.66 -6.31
C ALA A 114 27.77 -3.08 -6.93
N PRO A 115 27.98 -3.21 -8.26
CA PRO A 115 27.99 -4.51 -8.92
C PRO A 115 29.26 -5.29 -8.59
N ASN A 116 29.13 -6.60 -8.39
CA ASN A 116 30.28 -7.50 -8.29
C ASN A 116 30.93 -7.66 -9.66
N ALA A 117 32.24 -7.43 -9.75
CA ALA A 117 33.01 -7.50 -11.00
C ALA A 117 34.14 -8.55 -10.95
N SER A 118 34.50 -9.02 -9.75
CA SER A 118 35.55 -10.02 -9.57
C SER A 118 35.00 -11.41 -9.28
N ILE A 119 35.78 -12.44 -9.61
CA ILE A 119 35.40 -13.83 -9.35
C ILE A 119 35.24 -14.12 -7.86
N GLU A 120 36.04 -13.45 -7.01
CA GLU A 120 35.99 -13.59 -5.56
C GLU A 120 34.69 -13.01 -4.98
N GLU A 121 34.23 -11.87 -5.51
CA GLU A 121 32.95 -11.27 -5.11
C GLU A 121 31.76 -12.12 -5.56
N LEU A 122 31.80 -12.66 -6.79
CA LEU A 122 30.77 -13.58 -7.27
C LEU A 122 30.70 -14.86 -6.43
N ALA A 123 31.87 -15.37 -6.00
CA ALA A 123 31.98 -16.57 -5.19
C ALA A 123 31.44 -16.38 -3.75
N LYS A 124 31.41 -15.16 -3.21
CA LYS A 124 30.77 -14.88 -1.91
C LYS A 124 29.28 -15.19 -1.91
N VAL A 125 28.61 -14.99 -3.04
CA VAL A 125 27.19 -15.27 -3.20
C VAL A 125 26.96 -16.69 -3.73
N SER A 126 27.79 -17.16 -4.66
CA SER A 126 27.69 -18.49 -5.27
C SER A 126 29.04 -19.21 -5.22
N PRO A 127 29.35 -19.95 -4.14
CA PRO A 127 30.68 -20.54 -3.91
C PRO A 127 31.14 -21.52 -4.98
N GLU A 128 30.20 -22.24 -5.59
CA GLU A 128 30.46 -23.25 -6.62
C GLU A 128 30.68 -22.66 -8.03
N LEU A 129 30.42 -21.36 -8.22
CA LEU A 129 30.47 -20.70 -9.53
C LEU A 129 31.84 -20.83 -10.23
N PRO A 130 32.99 -20.64 -9.54
CA PRO A 130 34.30 -20.79 -10.17
C PRO A 130 34.58 -22.23 -10.62
N ARG A 131 34.03 -23.22 -9.89
CA ARG A 131 34.17 -24.65 -10.24
C ARG A 131 33.31 -25.02 -11.44
N LEU A 132 32.07 -24.51 -11.50
CA LEU A 132 31.13 -24.80 -12.59
C LEU A 132 31.53 -24.11 -13.90
N LEU A 133 32.12 -22.91 -13.81
CA LEU A 133 32.50 -22.09 -14.97
C LEU A 133 33.98 -21.67 -14.89
N PRO A 134 34.94 -22.59 -15.13
CA PRO A 134 36.36 -22.32 -14.97
C PRO A 134 36.89 -21.23 -15.92
N GLY A 135 36.25 -21.03 -17.08
CA GLY A 135 36.59 -19.97 -18.03
C GLY A 135 36.02 -18.58 -17.67
N LEU A 136 35.22 -18.47 -16.61
CA LEU A 136 34.56 -17.22 -16.23
C LEU A 136 35.58 -16.13 -15.83
N SER A 137 36.60 -16.49 -15.05
CA SER A 137 37.65 -15.56 -14.60
C SER A 137 38.35 -14.87 -15.76
N ALA A 138 38.61 -15.58 -16.86
CA ALA A 138 39.24 -15.03 -18.06
C ALA A 138 38.33 -14.07 -18.85
N MET A 139 37.02 -14.07 -18.58
CA MET A 139 36.05 -13.18 -19.22
C MET A 139 35.71 -11.95 -18.38
N LEU A 140 36.12 -11.92 -17.11
CA LEU A 140 35.87 -10.81 -16.21
C LEU A 140 36.89 -9.71 -16.45
N THR A 141 36.41 -8.58 -16.94
CA THR A 141 37.15 -7.33 -17.03
C THR A 141 36.40 -6.26 -16.24
N PRO A 142 37.05 -5.17 -15.78
CA PRO A 142 36.34 -4.06 -15.14
C PRO A 142 35.19 -3.51 -16.00
N ASP A 143 35.35 -3.53 -17.33
CA ASP A 143 34.34 -3.07 -18.30
C ASP A 143 33.24 -4.13 -18.60
N SER A 144 33.30 -5.30 -17.97
CA SER A 144 32.29 -6.33 -18.14
C SER A 144 30.97 -5.98 -17.45
N VAL A 145 30.95 -4.99 -16.56
CA VAL A 145 29.73 -4.53 -15.91
C VAL A 145 28.80 -3.91 -16.95
N SER A 146 27.60 -4.48 -17.04
CA SER A 146 26.58 -4.01 -17.96
C SER A 146 26.02 -2.65 -17.54
N PRO A 147 25.81 -1.68 -18.45
CA PRO A 147 25.09 -0.44 -18.16
C PRO A 147 23.65 -0.69 -17.67
N PHE A 148 23.07 -1.86 -18.02
CA PHE A 148 21.74 -2.26 -17.55
C PHE A 148 21.65 -2.41 -16.03
N PHE A 149 22.76 -2.68 -15.33
CA PHE A 149 22.75 -2.72 -13.86
C PHE A 149 22.42 -1.35 -13.29
N LYS A 150 23.06 -0.30 -13.81
CA LYS A 150 22.79 1.08 -13.40
C LYS A 150 21.36 1.49 -13.75
N GLU A 151 20.91 1.19 -14.96
CA GLU A 151 19.54 1.50 -15.41
C GLU A 151 18.47 0.83 -14.54
N LEU A 152 18.70 -0.42 -14.13
CA LEU A 152 17.82 -1.15 -13.22
C LEU A 152 17.69 -0.41 -11.88
N TYR A 153 18.80 -0.03 -11.25
CA TYR A 153 18.74 0.70 -9.99
C TYR A 153 18.21 2.13 -10.13
N ASP A 154 18.49 2.81 -11.23
CA ASP A 154 17.89 4.13 -11.52
C ASP A 154 16.37 4.04 -11.64
N THR A 155 15.85 2.95 -12.24
CA THR A 155 14.42 2.68 -12.36
C THR A 155 13.79 2.37 -10.99
N LYS A 156 14.48 1.57 -10.16
CA LYS A 156 14.04 1.30 -8.78
C LYS A 156 14.00 2.55 -7.94
N LEU A 157 15.02 3.41 -8.04
CA LEU A 157 15.05 4.71 -7.36
C LEU A 157 13.91 5.62 -7.82
N ARG A 158 13.59 5.61 -9.12
CA ARG A 158 12.43 6.34 -9.65
C ARG A 158 11.13 5.84 -9.03
N ASN A 159 10.94 4.52 -8.98
CA ASN A 159 9.78 3.92 -8.34
C ASN A 159 9.67 4.27 -6.85
N LEU A 160 10.79 4.29 -6.11
CA LEU A 160 10.81 4.74 -4.71
C LEU A 160 10.39 6.20 -4.55
N ARG A 161 10.83 7.08 -5.48
CA ARG A 161 10.46 8.52 -5.46
C ARG A 161 8.98 8.72 -5.75
N GLU A 162 8.46 8.02 -6.76
CA GLU A 162 7.05 8.10 -7.16
C GLU A 162 6.10 7.58 -6.07
N ASN A 163 6.55 6.60 -5.28
CA ASN A 163 5.75 5.94 -4.24
C ASN A 163 6.08 6.39 -2.81
N LEU A 164 6.92 7.42 -2.61
CA LEU A 164 7.39 7.80 -1.26
C LEU A 164 6.24 8.18 -0.31
N VAL A 165 5.17 8.78 -0.85
CA VAL A 165 3.97 9.17 -0.10
C VAL A 165 3.05 7.98 0.16
N ARG A 166 3.18 6.91 -0.63
CA ARG A 166 2.37 5.67 -0.55
C ARG A 166 3.22 4.55 0.05
N LEU A 167 3.39 4.58 1.37
CA LEU A 167 4.23 3.62 2.10
C LEU A 167 3.80 2.15 1.91
N ASP A 168 2.53 1.92 1.59
CA ASP A 168 1.94 0.61 1.25
C ASP A 168 2.41 0.07 -0.11
N GLN A 169 2.71 0.96 -1.06
CA GLN A 169 3.17 0.63 -2.42
C GLN A 169 4.69 0.77 -2.57
N LEU A 170 5.37 1.14 -1.49
CA LEU A 170 6.80 1.32 -1.49
C LEU A 170 7.50 -0.03 -1.65
N MET A 171 8.46 -0.10 -2.56
CA MET A 171 9.22 -1.31 -2.84
C MET A 171 9.84 -1.87 -1.55
N SER A 172 9.69 -3.17 -1.33
CA SER A 172 10.28 -3.85 -0.19
C SER A 172 11.80 -3.83 -0.26
N ARG A 173 12.45 -3.97 0.91
CA ARG A 173 13.91 -4.09 0.97
C ARG A 173 14.42 -5.28 0.13
N HIS A 174 13.71 -6.40 0.16
CA HIS A 174 14.02 -7.59 -0.65
C HIS A 174 14.04 -7.26 -2.14
N ASN A 175 12.97 -6.65 -2.64
CA ASN A 175 12.82 -6.32 -4.05
C ASN A 175 13.79 -5.21 -4.48
N PHE A 176 14.18 -4.30 -3.58
CA PHE A 176 15.16 -3.27 -3.94
C PHE A 176 16.56 -3.88 -4.15
N TYR A 177 16.96 -4.84 -3.30
CA TYR A 177 18.30 -5.46 -3.30
C TYR A 177 18.36 -6.86 -3.94
N ASP A 178 17.41 -7.20 -4.82
CA ASP A 178 17.32 -8.52 -5.47
C ASP A 178 18.50 -8.83 -6.42
N CYS A 179 19.15 -7.83 -7.02
CA CYS A 179 20.11 -8.02 -8.10
C CYS A 179 21.52 -7.65 -7.64
N GLN A 180 22.41 -8.63 -7.64
CA GLN A 180 23.80 -8.47 -7.22
C GLN A 180 24.67 -7.91 -8.36
N THR A 181 24.54 -8.43 -9.57
CA THR A 181 25.30 -7.96 -10.73
C THR A 181 24.70 -8.36 -12.07
N VAL A 182 25.01 -7.57 -13.11
CA VAL A 182 24.72 -7.88 -14.51
C VAL A 182 26.02 -7.70 -15.29
N LEU A 183 26.56 -8.78 -15.84
CA LEU A 183 27.83 -8.77 -16.56
C LEU A 183 27.63 -9.14 -18.04
N GLN A 184 28.23 -8.35 -18.92
CA GLN A 184 28.40 -8.66 -20.34
C GLN A 184 29.77 -9.29 -20.55
N LEU A 185 29.76 -10.59 -20.81
CA LEU A 185 30.97 -11.39 -20.93
C LEU A 185 31.27 -11.66 -22.40
N ARG A 186 32.56 -11.68 -22.74
CA ARG A 186 33.05 -12.09 -24.05
C ARG A 186 34.22 -13.06 -23.89
N HIS A 187 34.06 -14.26 -24.42
CA HIS A 187 35.12 -15.26 -24.38
C HIS A 187 36.33 -14.81 -25.21
N PRO A 188 37.57 -14.86 -24.67
CA PRO A 188 38.75 -14.34 -25.35
C PRO A 188 39.07 -15.10 -26.65
N GLU A 189 38.99 -16.43 -26.64
CA GLU A 189 39.31 -17.28 -27.80
C GLU A 189 38.12 -17.40 -28.77
N SER A 190 37.01 -18.00 -28.32
CA SER A 190 35.83 -18.23 -29.18
C SER A 190 35.04 -16.98 -29.57
N LYS A 191 35.33 -15.82 -28.99
CA LYS A 191 34.63 -14.53 -29.17
C LYS A 191 33.12 -14.56 -28.88
N ARG A 192 32.61 -15.67 -28.34
CA ARG A 192 31.19 -15.83 -27.96
C ARG A 192 30.85 -14.85 -26.84
N ARG A 193 29.64 -14.30 -26.92
CA ARG A 193 29.10 -13.38 -25.93
C ARG A 193 28.16 -14.13 -24.99
N ALA A 194 28.20 -13.78 -23.73
CA ALA A 194 27.28 -14.28 -22.72
C ALA A 194 26.87 -13.12 -21.81
N VAL A 195 25.67 -13.22 -21.23
CA VAL A 195 25.24 -12.31 -20.16
C VAL A 195 25.13 -13.15 -18.91
N LEU A 196 25.81 -12.73 -17.84
CA LEU A 196 25.68 -13.32 -16.52
C LEU A 196 24.86 -12.38 -15.65
N LEU A 197 23.73 -12.87 -15.15
CA LEU A 197 22.88 -12.19 -14.18
C LEU A 197 22.97 -12.97 -12.87
N GLN A 198 23.39 -12.32 -11.80
CA GLN A 198 23.33 -12.88 -10.45
C GLN A 198 22.30 -12.08 -9.67
N SER A 199 21.18 -12.73 -9.35
CA SER A 199 20.08 -12.15 -8.60
C SER A 199 19.45 -13.19 -7.70
N ASP A 200 18.95 -12.73 -6.56
CA ASP A 200 18.04 -13.46 -5.68
C ASP A 200 16.64 -13.36 -6.28
N MET A 201 16.18 -14.44 -6.91
CA MET A 201 14.83 -14.53 -7.45
C MET A 201 13.97 -15.29 -6.47
N ASP A 202 12.85 -14.69 -6.07
CA ASP A 202 11.81 -15.46 -5.39
C ASP A 202 11.42 -16.64 -6.27
N VAL A 203 11.31 -17.83 -5.65
CA VAL A 203 10.87 -19.04 -6.32
C VAL A 203 9.38 -18.90 -6.61
N ASP A 204 9.06 -18.27 -7.74
CA ASP A 204 7.76 -18.40 -8.36
C ASP A 204 7.74 -19.76 -9.08
N ALA A 205 6.94 -20.69 -8.56
CA ALA A 205 6.63 -21.95 -9.25
C ALA A 205 5.60 -21.72 -10.37
N ASP A 206 5.69 -20.59 -11.08
CA ASP A 206 4.84 -20.26 -12.20
C ASP A 206 5.46 -20.72 -13.52
N GLY A 207 4.62 -21.19 -14.45
CA GLY A 207 5.07 -21.77 -15.71
C GLY A 207 5.25 -23.29 -15.70
N SER A 208 4.75 -24.00 -14.68
CA SER A 208 4.56 -25.44 -14.82
C SER A 208 3.51 -25.71 -15.90
N ASP A 209 3.93 -26.42 -16.93
CA ASP A 209 3.00 -26.94 -17.91
C ASP A 209 2.16 -28.02 -17.24
N SER A 210 0.85 -27.77 -17.10
CA SER A 210 -0.13 -28.70 -16.53
C SER A 210 0.00 -30.11 -17.15
N ASP A 211 0.39 -30.15 -18.42
CA ASP A 211 0.55 -31.37 -19.20
C ASP A 211 1.78 -32.23 -18.87
N ARG A 212 2.69 -31.67 -18.07
CA ARG A 212 3.96 -32.30 -17.68
C ARG A 212 4.09 -32.40 -16.17
N LEU A 213 3.08 -31.95 -15.41
CA LEU A 213 3.03 -32.17 -13.97
C LEU A 213 2.63 -33.63 -13.68
N PRO A 214 3.34 -34.33 -12.77
CA PRO A 214 2.92 -35.64 -12.32
C PRO A 214 1.56 -35.53 -11.63
N ALA A 215 0.64 -36.46 -11.93
CA ALA A 215 -0.67 -36.50 -11.31
C ALA A 215 -0.52 -36.56 -9.78
N GLY A 216 -1.05 -35.55 -9.07
CA GLY A 216 -1.03 -35.50 -7.61
C GLY A 216 -0.08 -34.48 -6.97
N SER A 217 0.65 -33.65 -7.73
CA SER A 217 1.31 -32.49 -7.13
C SER A 217 0.24 -31.45 -6.76
N GLY A 218 -0.15 -31.43 -5.49
CA GLY A 218 -1.12 -30.49 -4.95
C GLY A 218 -0.78 -29.07 -5.33
N VAL A 219 -1.70 -28.42 -6.02
CA VAL A 219 -1.64 -27.01 -6.40
C VAL A 219 -1.60 -26.21 -5.10
N SER A 220 -0.43 -25.68 -4.73
CA SER A 220 -0.32 -24.86 -3.51
C SER A 220 -1.21 -23.62 -3.63
N ALA A 221 -1.65 -23.04 -2.52
CA ALA A 221 -2.45 -21.82 -2.53
C ALA A 221 -1.76 -20.62 -3.24
N ASN A 222 -0.44 -20.69 -3.43
CA ASN A 222 0.36 -19.67 -4.12
C ASN A 222 0.65 -20.02 -5.59
N PHE A 223 0.11 -21.13 -6.10
CA PHE A 223 0.33 -21.57 -7.46
C PHE A 223 -0.46 -20.67 -8.43
N LYS A 224 0.27 -19.91 -9.25
CA LYS A 224 -0.29 -19.04 -10.29
C LYS A 224 -0.78 -19.89 -11.48
N PRO A 225 -1.74 -19.40 -12.29
CA PRO A 225 -2.30 -20.16 -13.41
C PRO A 225 -1.24 -20.65 -14.41
N VAL A 226 -1.49 -21.79 -15.02
CA VAL A 226 -0.54 -22.51 -15.88
C VAL A 226 -0.38 -21.79 -17.23
N THR A 227 0.76 -21.16 -17.45
CA THR A 227 1.07 -20.52 -18.74
C THR A 227 1.84 -21.48 -19.65
N SER A 228 1.15 -22.23 -20.53
CA SER A 228 1.81 -23.00 -21.60
C SER A 228 1.37 -22.54 -22.99
N TYR A 229 2.10 -21.58 -23.57
CA TYR A 229 1.82 -21.08 -24.93
C TYR A 229 2.82 -21.56 -25.99
N ARG A 230 3.94 -22.19 -25.61
CA ARG A 230 5.04 -22.46 -26.56
C ARG A 230 5.42 -23.93 -26.76
N TRP A 231 4.88 -24.87 -25.98
CA TRP A 231 5.19 -26.29 -26.12
C TRP A 231 3.99 -27.08 -26.66
N PRO A 232 4.21 -28.09 -27.53
CA PRO A 232 3.13 -28.99 -27.95
C PRO A 232 2.51 -29.70 -26.74
N LYS A 233 1.18 -29.83 -26.76
CA LYS A 233 0.40 -30.58 -25.78
C LYS A 233 0.68 -32.09 -25.88
N LYS A 234 0.77 -32.74 -24.72
CA LYS A 234 0.78 -34.18 -24.47
C LYS A 234 -0.61 -34.73 -24.12
N SER A 235 -1.53 -33.94 -23.57
CA SER A 235 -2.86 -34.36 -23.13
C SER A 235 -3.98 -33.55 -23.77
N PRO A 236 -5.22 -34.10 -23.78
CA PRO A 236 -6.39 -33.39 -24.28
C PRO A 236 -6.94 -32.34 -23.30
N ILE A 237 -6.30 -32.13 -22.14
CA ILE A 237 -6.79 -31.23 -21.09
C ILE A 237 -6.59 -29.77 -21.55
N PRO A 238 -7.62 -28.90 -21.51
CA PRO A 238 -7.48 -27.48 -21.78
C PRO A 238 -6.48 -26.82 -20.81
N ASN A 239 -5.73 -25.81 -21.26
CA ASN A 239 -4.92 -25.02 -20.34
C ASN A 239 -5.89 -24.11 -19.58
N SER A 240 -5.84 -24.12 -18.25
CA SER A 240 -6.68 -23.32 -17.36
C SER A 240 -6.05 -21.97 -17.05
#